data_AF-A0A9E4LZY1-F1
#
_entry.id   AF-A0A9E4LZY1-F1
#
_cell.length_a   1.000
_cell.length_b   1.000
_cell.length_c   1.000
_cell.angle_alpha   90.00
_cell.angle_beta   90.00
_cell.angle_gamma   90.00
#
_symmetry.space_group_name_H-M   'P 1'
#
loop_
_entity.id
_entity.type
_entity.pdbx_description
1 polymer ?
#
loop_
_entity_poly.entity_id
_entity_poly.type
_entity_poly.pdbx_seq_one_letter_code
_entity_poly.pdbx_strand_id
1 'polypeptide(L)' 'MSETIRGHVVRGKRRAPKVYGVGRVCVQRGCEVKLNRYNRREYCYNHTPIRYPRVRGRVLPENA' A
#
# COMPACT_ATOMS: atom_id res chain seq x y z
N MET A 1 -19.63 27.64 -36.60
CA MET A 1 -19.68 26.25 -36.11
C MET A 1 -18.66 26.14 -34.99
N SER A 2 -19.09 26.02 -33.74
CA SER A 2 -18.20 25.92 -32.58
C SER A 2 -17.71 24.48 -32.42
N GLU A 3 -16.42 24.24 -32.69
CA GLU A 3 -15.78 22.97 -32.37
C GLU A 3 -15.75 22.78 -30.86
N THR A 4 -16.62 21.91 -30.37
CA THR A 4 -16.70 21.61 -28.94
C THR A 4 -15.61 20.58 -28.61
N ILE A 5 -14.57 21.00 -27.89
CA ILE A 5 -13.54 20.10 -27.38
C ILE A 5 -14.22 19.10 -26.43
N ARG A 6 -14.18 17.81 -26.76
CA ARG A 6 -14.72 16.74 -25.92
C ARG A 6 -13.58 15.93 -25.31
N GLY A 7 -13.66 15.68 -24.00
CA GLY A 7 -12.72 14.81 -23.31
C GLY A 7 -12.87 13.34 -23.71
N HIS A 8 -11.77 12.59 -23.69
CA HIS A 8 -11.77 11.17 -23.98
C HIS A 8 -12.30 10.37 -22.79
N VAL A 9 -13.50 9.79 -22.92
CA VAL A 9 -14.04 8.86 -21.91
C VAL A 9 -13.22 7.57 -21.94
N VAL A 10 -12.68 7.18 -20.79
CA VAL A 10 -12.00 5.90 -20.64
C VAL A 10 -13.02 4.77 -20.88
N ARG A 11 -12.99 4.16 -22.07
CA ARG A 11 -13.82 3.00 -22.43
C ARG A 11 -13.04 1.71 -22.18
N GLY A 12 -13.66 0.75 -21.49
CA GLY A 12 -13.10 -0.59 -21.27
C GLY A 12 -13.15 -1.04 -19.80
N LYS A 13 -13.17 -2.36 -19.58
CA LYS A 13 -13.04 -2.96 -18.24
C LYS A 13 -11.57 -2.84 -17.80
N ARG A 14 -11.25 -1.83 -16.98
CA ARG A 14 -9.98 -1.83 -16.24
C ARG A 14 -9.96 -3.05 -15.31
N ARG A 15 -8.80 -3.71 -15.20
CA ARG A 15 -8.63 -4.83 -14.27
C ARG A 15 -8.99 -4.36 -12.86
N ALA A 16 -9.86 -5.13 -12.18
CA ALA A 16 -10.21 -4.84 -10.79
C ALA A 16 -8.95 -4.84 -9.90
N PRO A 17 -8.88 -3.95 -8.89
CA PRO A 17 -7.77 -3.94 -7.94
C PRO A 17 -7.67 -5.28 -7.21
N LYS A 18 -6.44 -5.70 -6.91
CA LYS A 18 -6.19 -6.96 -6.20
C LYS A 18 -6.77 -6.91 -4.79
N VAL A 19 -7.53 -7.95 -4.44
CA VAL A 19 -8.14 -8.14 -3.12
C VAL A 19 -7.39 -9.22 -2.36
N TYR A 20 -7.10 -8.98 -1.08
CA TYR A 20 -6.37 -9.90 -0.19
C TYR A 20 -7.25 -10.60 0.85
N GLY A 21 -8.54 -10.26 0.91
CA GLY A 21 -9.53 -10.91 1.80
C GLY A 21 -10.39 -9.93 2.57
N VAL A 22 -11.57 -10.36 3.02
CA VAL A 22 -12.52 -9.55 3.80
C VAL A 22 -12.43 -9.96 5.27
N GLY A 23 -12.65 -9.03 6.21
CA GLY A 23 -12.72 -9.34 7.64
C GLY A 23 -11.40 -9.71 8.29
N ARG A 24 -10.27 -9.41 7.64
CA ARG A 24 -8.93 -9.68 8.19
C ARG A 24 -8.67 -8.80 9.41
N VAL A 25 -7.99 -9.35 10.41
CA VAL A 25 -7.59 -8.66 11.64
C VAL A 25 -6.06 -8.71 11.75
N CYS A 26 -5.49 -7.74 12.46
CA CYS A 26 -4.07 -7.71 12.77
C CYS A 26 -3.62 -9.00 13.48
N VAL A 27 -2.49 -9.57 13.06
CA VAL A 27 -1.93 -10.82 13.65
C VAL A 27 -1.42 -10.63 15.08
N GLN A 28 -1.11 -9.39 15.49
CA GLN A 28 -0.65 -9.11 16.85
C GLN A 28 -1.68 -9.54 17.90
N ARG A 29 -1.21 -10.25 18.94
CA ARG A 29 -2.05 -10.73 20.04
C ARG A 29 -2.73 -9.56 20.75
N GLY A 30 -4.04 -9.66 20.92
CA GLY A 30 -4.86 -8.61 21.55
C GLY A 30 -5.16 -7.40 20.66
N CYS A 31 -4.81 -7.43 19.36
CA CYS A 31 -5.15 -6.37 18.43
C CYS A 31 -6.40 -6.71 17.62
N GLU A 32 -7.50 -5.99 17.86
CA GLU A 32 -8.77 -6.19 17.15
C GLU A 32 -8.90 -5.31 15.90
N VAL A 33 -7.80 -4.66 15.48
CA VAL A 33 -7.81 -3.73 14.35
C VAL A 33 -8.07 -4.48 13.05
N LYS A 34 -9.18 -4.14 12.38
CA LYS A 34 -9.55 -4.68 11.08
C LYS A 34 -8.66 -4.13 9.97
N LEU A 35 -8.14 -5.02 9.14
CA LEU A 35 -7.35 -4.69 7.96
C LEU A 35 -8.27 -4.47 6.76
N ASN A 36 -7.96 -3.44 5.98
CA ASN A 36 -8.67 -3.18 4.73
C ASN A 36 -8.43 -4.34 3.73
N ARG A 37 -9.46 -4.65 2.93
CA ARG A 37 -9.49 -5.70 1.91
C ARG A 37 -8.37 -5.61 0.87
N TYR A 38 -7.85 -4.41 0.64
CA TYR A 38 -6.75 -4.16 -0.31
C TYR A 38 -5.37 -4.17 0.35
N ASN A 39 -5.29 -4.23 1.68
CA ASN A 39 -4.01 -4.24 2.38
C ASN A 39 -3.40 -5.64 2.33
N ARG A 40 -2.20 -5.75 1.74
CA ARG A 40 -1.45 -7.01 1.69
C ARG A 40 -0.84 -7.39 3.05
N ARG A 41 -0.56 -6.42 3.92
CA ARG A 41 0.11 -6.67 5.19
C ARG A 41 -0.77 -7.50 6.13
N GLU A 42 -0.13 -8.15 7.09
CA GLU A 42 -0.78 -8.94 8.15
C GLU A 42 -0.89 -8.17 9.47
N TYR A 43 -0.15 -7.07 9.58
CA TYR A 43 -0.15 -6.20 10.75
C TYR A 43 -0.86 -4.89 10.45
N CYS A 44 -1.47 -4.28 11.47
CA CYS A 44 -2.05 -2.94 11.37
C CYS A 44 -0.95 -1.86 11.30
N TYR A 45 -1.35 -0.60 11.13
CA TYR A 45 -0.42 0.52 11.07
C TYR A 45 0.44 0.70 12.33
N ASN A 46 -0.05 0.28 13.50
CA ASN A 46 0.70 0.39 14.76
C ASN A 46 1.68 -0.77 14.97
N HIS A 47 1.41 -1.93 14.37
CA HIS A 47 2.21 -3.15 14.55
C HIS A 47 3.05 -3.49 13.31
N THR A 48 3.07 -2.63 12.30
CA THR A 48 3.93 -2.86 11.13
C THR A 48 5.39 -2.69 11.54
N PRO A 49 6.28 -3.64 11.19
CA PRO A 49 7.69 -3.49 11.47
C PRO A 49 8.25 -2.26 10.76
N ILE A 50 9.03 -1.46 11.49
CA ILE A 50 9.75 -0.31 10.94
C ILE A 50 10.88 -0.85 10.08
N ARG A 51 10.85 -0.55 8.78
CA ARG A 51 11.94 -0.88 7.86
C ARG A 51 12.62 0.42 7.45
N TYR A 52 13.86 0.57 7.88
CA TYR A 52 14.70 1.67 7.42
C TYR A 52 15.07 1.44 5.95
N PRO A 53 14.95 2.45 5.07
CA PRO A 53 15.43 2.34 3.71
C PRO A 53 16.95 2.13 3.72
N ARG A 54 17.48 1.44 2.71
CA ARG A 54 18.93 1.47 2.49
C ARG A 54 19.31 2.88 2.06
N VAL A 55 20.04 3.58 2.92
CA VAL A 55 20.65 4.86 2.56
C VAL A 55 21.66 4.63 1.44
N ARG A 56 21.67 5.51 0.44
CA ARG A 56 22.70 5.49 -0.60
C ARG A 56 24.00 6.02 0.00
N GLY A 57 25.09 5.28 -0.10
CA GLY A 57 26.40 5.68 0.42
C GLY A 57 27.25 4.50 0.89
N ARG A 58 28.52 4.77 1.21
CA ARG A 58 29.43 3.82 1.86
C ARG A 58 29.11 3.81 3.36
N VAL A 59 28.86 2.64 3.93
CA VAL A 59 28.77 2.49 5.39
C VAL A 59 30.20 2.62 5.92
N LEU A 60 30.50 3.72 6.61
CA LEU A 60 31.77 3.88 7.31
C LEU A 60 31.67 3.13 8.65
N PRO A 61 32.68 2.35 9.05
CA PRO A 61 32.73 1.80 10.40
C PRO A 61 32.87 2.96 11.41
N GLU A 62 32.33 2.77 12.61
CA GLU A 62 32.34 3.80 13.68
C GLU A 62 33.76 4.25 14.09
N ASN A 63 34.80 3.50 13.71
CA ASN A 63 36.20 3.74 14.06
C ASN A 63 37.08 4.17 12.85
N ALA A 64 36.51 4.72 11.78
CA ALA A 64 37.28 5.21 10.62
C ALA A 64 37.85 6.61 10.83
#